data_AF-A0A8H6F7E1-F1
#
_entry.id   AF-A0A8H6F7E1-F1
#
_cell.length_a   1.000
_cell.length_b   1.000
_cell.length_c   1.000
_cell.angle_alpha   90.00
_cell.angle_beta   90.00
_cell.angle_gamma   90.00
#
_symmetry.space_group_name_H-M   'P 1'
#
loop_
_entity.id
_entity.type
_entity.pdbx_description
1 polymer ?
#
loop_
_entity_poly.entity_id
_entity_poly.type
_entity_poly.pdbx_seq_one_letter_code
_entity_poly.pdbx_strand_id
1 'polypeptide(L)'
;MRATFIGLAGSLVPLALTQRLDKPPLETGLDYLQKGLLEYLGPVKSSYKKWTPGWIPSDCKTMTVNANLSVAHVETFSVQYEDVGTSVNVAFSEISNQCPNDPWLLCRHIDSPDPLENMIDLFGRVPVRARQWVRHIVNLPDPTNFTSAYNWAGNIAMFESINRDLTLFIHETGHSLDLLGAYPDNPLSTSRHWHAQYAKDSHVPDPYSQSNIYEDLAQNTVVAAYDLNVPGGIGVVEPKWRDVLHQFDTIEVEQRKAGGFAGERGSVHEAFEQ
;
A
#
# COMPACT_ATOMS: atom_id res chain seq x y z
N MET A 1 33.61 -4.58 -36.58
CA MET A 1 33.41 -5.97 -36.11
C MET A 1 32.00 -6.06 -35.55
N ARG A 2 31.16 -6.92 -36.14
CA ARG A 2 29.81 -7.21 -35.67
C ARG A 2 29.91 -8.22 -34.53
N ALA A 3 29.35 -7.91 -33.36
CA ALA A 3 29.15 -8.87 -32.30
C ALA A 3 27.70 -9.35 -32.35
N THR A 4 27.52 -10.55 -32.87
CA THR A 4 26.30 -11.35 -32.78
C THR A 4 26.17 -11.85 -31.35
N PHE A 5 25.07 -11.55 -30.66
CA PHE A 5 24.70 -12.25 -29.43
C PHE A 5 23.58 -13.24 -29.72
N ILE A 6 23.90 -14.49 -29.40
CA ILE A 6 23.09 -15.70 -29.49
C ILE A 6 22.02 -15.66 -28.41
N GLY A 7 20.81 -16.11 -28.76
CA GLY A 7 19.64 -16.08 -27.90
C GLY A 7 19.75 -16.98 -26.67
N LEU A 8 19.09 -16.53 -25.60
CA LEU A 8 18.67 -17.34 -24.48
C LEU A 8 17.14 -17.42 -24.52
N ALA A 9 16.65 -18.65 -24.66
CA ALA A 9 15.25 -18.98 -24.44
C ALA A 9 14.91 -18.71 -22.97
N GLY A 10 14.21 -17.61 -22.73
CA GLY A 10 13.59 -17.28 -21.44
C GLY A 10 12.09 -17.56 -21.54
N SER A 11 11.63 -18.45 -20.66
CA SER A 11 10.26 -18.80 -20.31
C SER A 11 9.16 -17.87 -20.86
N LEU A 12 8.25 -18.44 -21.66
CA LEU A 12 6.94 -17.87 -21.95
C LEU A 12 6.13 -17.77 -20.64
N VAL A 13 6.27 -16.67 -19.92
CA VAL A 13 5.21 -16.21 -19.03
C VAL A 13 4.06 -15.82 -19.96
N PRO A 14 2.84 -16.38 -19.82
CA PRO A 14 1.73 -15.94 -20.63
C PRO A 14 1.54 -14.43 -20.41
N LEU A 15 1.48 -13.71 -21.53
CA LEU A 15 1.16 -12.28 -21.64
C LEU A 15 -0.29 -12.02 -21.15
N ALA A 16 -0.54 -12.22 -19.86
CA ALA A 16 -1.82 -11.94 -19.20
C ALA A 16 -1.68 -10.83 -18.15
N LEU A 17 -0.69 -9.96 -18.34
CA LEU A 17 -0.39 -8.83 -17.47
C LEU A 17 -0.54 -7.58 -18.33
N THR A 18 -1.35 -6.61 -17.88
CA THR A 18 -1.72 -5.33 -18.54
C THR A 18 -3.01 -5.32 -19.39
N GLN A 19 -4.02 -6.12 -19.09
CA GLN A 19 -5.36 -5.85 -19.64
C GLN A 19 -6.06 -4.79 -18.78
N ARG A 20 -6.42 -3.68 -19.43
CA ARG A 20 -7.33 -2.68 -18.85
C ARG A 20 -8.67 -3.36 -18.53
N LEU A 21 -9.19 -3.13 -17.34
CA LEU A 21 -10.49 -3.65 -16.91
C LEU A 21 -11.64 -2.86 -17.55
N ASP A 22 -12.74 -3.56 -17.83
CA ASP A 22 -13.85 -3.00 -18.63
C ASP A 22 -15.01 -2.43 -17.81
N LYS A 23 -15.05 -2.71 -16.50
CA LYS A 23 -16.13 -2.22 -15.64
C LYS A 23 -16.05 -0.70 -15.42
N PRO A 24 -17.18 0.02 -15.41
CA PRO A 24 -17.19 1.45 -15.16
C PRO A 24 -16.72 1.80 -13.73
N PRO A 25 -16.08 2.97 -13.53
CA PRO A 25 -15.74 3.46 -12.20
C PRO A 25 -16.96 4.02 -11.47
N LEU A 26 -16.98 3.93 -10.13
CA LEU A 26 -17.99 4.58 -9.29
C LEU A 26 -17.76 6.09 -9.19
N GLU A 27 -16.52 6.46 -8.87
CA GLU A 27 -16.11 7.84 -8.63
C GLU A 27 -14.95 8.23 -9.54
N THR A 28 -14.55 9.50 -9.49
CA THR A 28 -13.42 10.01 -10.28
C THR A 28 -12.05 9.79 -9.64
N GLY A 29 -12.02 9.43 -8.35
CA GLY A 29 -10.84 9.17 -7.53
C GLY A 29 -11.24 8.92 -6.08
N LEU A 30 -10.28 8.54 -5.22
CA LEU A 30 -10.55 8.16 -3.83
C LEU A 30 -10.26 9.28 -2.79
N ASP A 31 -9.86 10.47 -3.22
CA ASP A 31 -9.50 11.61 -2.35
C ASP A 31 -10.61 11.98 -1.35
N TYR A 32 -11.87 11.71 -1.67
CA TYR A 32 -13.00 11.99 -0.79
C TYR A 32 -12.97 11.14 0.52
N LEU A 33 -12.25 10.01 0.51
CA LEU A 33 -12.04 9.13 1.66
C LEU A 33 -10.97 9.66 2.63
N GLN A 34 -10.05 10.49 2.13
CA GLN A 34 -8.89 11.01 2.85
C GLN A 34 -9.26 11.63 4.20
N LYS A 35 -10.33 12.44 4.24
CA LYS A 35 -10.75 13.13 5.46
C LYS A 35 -11.15 12.14 6.56
N GLY A 36 -11.95 11.14 6.22
CA GLY A 36 -12.39 10.13 7.18
C GLY A 36 -11.21 9.28 7.66
N LEU A 37 -10.34 8.86 6.74
CA LEU A 37 -9.14 8.10 7.10
C LEU A 37 -8.22 8.88 8.05
N LEU A 38 -7.94 10.16 7.77
CA LEU A 38 -7.12 11.00 8.67
C LEU A 38 -7.74 11.21 10.06
N GLU A 39 -9.07 11.24 10.14
CA GLU A 39 -9.81 11.41 11.39
C GLU A 39 -9.76 10.16 12.26
N TYR A 40 -9.93 8.97 11.66
CA TYR A 40 -10.09 7.71 12.40
C TYR A 40 -8.83 6.85 12.48
N LEU A 41 -7.89 6.99 11.54
CA LEU A 41 -6.53 6.46 11.63
C LEU A 41 -5.63 7.56 12.22
N GLY A 42 -5.79 7.79 13.52
CA GLY A 42 -5.10 8.85 14.25
C GLY A 42 -3.57 8.75 14.18
N PRO A 43 -2.85 9.86 14.48
CA PRO A 43 -1.40 9.86 14.46
C PRO A 43 -0.83 8.87 15.48
N VAL A 44 0.26 8.20 15.11
CA VAL A 44 0.97 7.29 16.00
C VAL A 44 2.24 7.97 16.49
N LYS A 45 2.43 7.98 17.82
CA LYS A 45 3.64 8.53 18.42
C LYS A 45 4.85 7.74 17.94
N SER A 46 5.88 8.47 17.55
CA SER A 46 7.08 7.91 16.94
C SER A 46 8.34 8.64 17.39
N SER A 47 9.47 7.98 17.18
CA SER A 47 10.80 8.57 17.28
C SER A 47 11.63 8.14 16.08
N TYR A 48 12.62 8.94 15.71
CA TYR A 48 13.49 8.59 14.58
C TYR A 48 14.95 8.95 14.84
N LYS A 49 15.84 8.24 14.17
CA LYS A 49 17.28 8.46 14.20
C LYS A 49 17.83 8.52 12.78
N LYS A 50 18.48 9.63 12.45
CA LYS A 50 19.23 9.78 11.19
C LYS A 50 20.48 8.90 11.20
N TRP A 51 20.72 8.21 10.10
CA TRP A 51 21.93 7.41 9.89
C TRP A 51 23.12 8.30 9.55
N THR A 52 24.32 7.79 9.79
CA THR A 52 25.56 8.47 9.40
C THR A 52 25.59 8.61 7.86
N PRO A 53 26.03 9.76 7.30
CA PRO A 53 26.15 9.94 5.86
C PRO A 53 26.92 8.79 5.19
N GLY A 54 26.42 8.34 4.04
CA GLY A 54 26.99 7.22 3.27
C GLY A 54 26.41 5.84 3.61
N TRP A 55 25.64 5.70 4.69
CA TRP A 55 24.85 4.50 4.96
C TRP A 55 23.46 4.64 4.36
N ILE A 56 23.12 3.74 3.44
CA ILE A 56 21.84 3.71 2.74
C ILE A 56 21.45 2.26 2.42
N PRO A 57 20.16 1.87 2.57
CA PRO A 57 19.68 0.57 2.09
C PRO A 57 19.92 0.38 0.58
N SER A 58 20.22 -0.85 0.17
CA SER A 58 20.46 -1.19 -1.25
C SER A 58 19.29 -0.79 -2.15
N ASP A 59 18.07 -0.96 -1.65
CA ASP A 59 16.84 -0.71 -2.41
C ASP A 59 16.63 0.79 -2.57
N CYS A 60 16.80 1.58 -1.50
CA CYS A 60 16.78 3.05 -1.58
C CYS A 60 17.84 3.58 -2.56
N LYS A 61 19.06 3.03 -2.51
CA LYS A 61 20.13 3.39 -3.45
C LYS A 61 19.72 3.11 -4.89
N THR A 62 19.20 1.92 -5.15
CA THR A 62 18.75 1.49 -6.48
C THR A 62 17.65 2.41 -7.01
N MET A 63 16.63 2.70 -6.21
CA MET A 63 15.53 3.62 -6.59
C MET A 63 16.03 5.03 -6.89
N THR A 64 16.93 5.56 -6.06
CA THR A 64 17.53 6.89 -6.26
C THR A 64 18.31 6.97 -7.56
N VAL A 65 19.12 5.94 -7.85
CA VAL A 65 19.90 5.87 -9.11
C VAL A 65 18.98 5.73 -10.31
N ASN A 66 17.92 4.91 -10.22
CA ASN A 66 16.94 4.74 -11.29
C ASN A 66 16.15 6.03 -11.57
N ALA A 67 15.94 6.86 -10.53
CA ALA A 67 15.39 8.22 -10.66
C ALA A 67 16.41 9.25 -11.19
N ASN A 68 17.64 8.83 -11.53
CA ASN A 68 18.73 9.68 -11.99
C ASN A 68 19.12 10.79 -10.98
N LEU A 69 19.03 10.47 -9.67
CA LEU A 69 19.35 11.36 -8.57
C LEU A 69 20.67 10.97 -7.88
N SER A 70 21.24 11.93 -7.13
CA SER A 70 22.48 11.70 -6.39
C SER A 70 22.19 10.96 -5.08
N VAL A 71 22.79 9.78 -4.92
CA VAL A 71 22.73 9.02 -3.66
C VAL A 71 23.37 9.78 -2.49
N ALA A 72 24.34 10.66 -2.76
CA ALA A 72 24.97 11.48 -1.72
C ALA A 72 24.01 12.50 -1.08
N HIS A 73 22.88 12.77 -1.74
CA HIS A 73 21.83 13.68 -1.29
C HIS A 73 20.65 12.94 -0.65
N VAL A 74 20.79 11.64 -0.37
CA VAL A 74 19.78 10.87 0.36
C VAL A 74 20.14 10.78 1.83
N GLU A 75 19.15 11.08 2.65
CA GLU A 75 19.18 10.91 4.09
C GLU A 75 18.39 9.66 4.47
N THR A 76 18.96 8.80 5.30
CA THR A 76 18.29 7.60 5.81
C THR A 76 17.96 7.76 7.29
N PHE A 77 16.77 7.30 7.68
CA PHE A 77 16.26 7.36 9.03
C PHE A 77 15.73 5.99 9.44
N SER A 78 16.03 5.58 10.67
CA SER A 78 15.29 4.52 11.37
C SER A 78 14.16 5.15 12.16
N VAL A 79 12.93 4.70 11.94
CA VAL A 79 11.72 5.21 12.59
C VAL A 79 11.08 4.12 13.43
N GLN A 80 10.88 4.42 14.72
CA GLN A 80 10.18 3.56 15.67
C GLN A 80 8.80 4.15 15.96
N TYR A 81 7.76 3.32 15.84
CA TYR A 81 6.39 3.67 16.26
C TYR A 81 6.04 2.97 17.59
N GLU A 82 5.24 3.62 18.44
CA GLU A 82 4.93 3.14 19.80
C GLU A 82 3.81 2.08 19.88
N ASP A 83 3.08 1.87 18.80
CA ASP A 83 2.05 0.83 18.64
C ASP A 83 2.63 -0.53 18.19
N VAL A 84 3.95 -0.63 18.03
CA VAL A 84 4.64 -1.91 17.82
C VAL A 84 4.63 -2.68 19.15
N GLY A 85 3.80 -3.73 19.23
CA GLY A 85 3.61 -4.56 20.42
C GLY A 85 2.19 -4.61 20.99
N THR A 86 1.28 -3.73 20.54
CA THR A 86 -0.15 -3.78 20.90
C THR A 86 -0.95 -4.74 20.01
N SER A 87 -0.30 -5.38 19.04
CA SER A 87 -0.88 -6.43 18.19
C SER A 87 -1.04 -7.76 18.95
N VAL A 88 -1.87 -7.78 19.99
CA VAL A 88 -2.24 -9.02 20.67
C VAL A 88 -3.29 -9.74 19.82
N ASN A 89 -3.08 -11.03 19.58
CA ASN A 89 -4.01 -11.99 18.96
C ASN A 89 -4.15 -11.96 17.42
N VAL A 90 -3.25 -12.65 16.70
CA VAL A 90 -3.59 -13.71 15.73
C VAL A 90 -2.37 -14.65 15.63
N ALA A 91 -2.58 -15.95 15.39
CA ALA A 91 -1.59 -17.02 15.37
C ALA A 91 -0.54 -16.94 14.24
N PHE A 92 0.26 -15.87 14.22
CA PHE A 92 1.51 -15.76 13.47
C PHE A 92 2.69 -15.83 14.44
N SER A 93 2.80 -16.92 15.21
CA SER A 93 3.82 -17.09 16.25
C SER A 93 5.24 -17.32 15.70
N GLU A 94 5.45 -17.28 14.39
CA GLU A 94 6.78 -17.50 13.80
C GLU A 94 7.35 -16.30 13.01
N ILE A 95 6.55 -15.25 12.73
CA ILE A 95 7.07 -14.01 12.09
C ILE A 95 7.02 -12.81 13.05
N SER A 96 6.06 -12.72 13.98
CA SER A 96 5.96 -11.58 14.92
C SER A 96 7.00 -11.60 16.06
N ASN A 97 7.81 -12.66 16.17
CA ASN A 97 8.93 -12.75 17.11
C ASN A 97 10.24 -12.15 16.56
N GLN A 98 10.25 -11.61 15.33
CA GLN A 98 11.38 -10.82 14.84
C GLN A 98 11.15 -9.36 15.21
N CYS A 99 11.55 -9.07 16.46
CA CYS A 99 11.88 -7.75 16.99
C CYS A 99 10.74 -6.72 17.12
N PRO A 100 10.08 -6.61 18.29
CA PRO A 100 9.25 -5.46 18.66
C PRO A 100 9.98 -4.08 18.62
N ASN A 101 11.26 -4.06 18.23
CA ASN A 101 12.13 -2.89 18.16
C ASN A 101 12.79 -2.72 16.77
N ASP A 102 12.35 -3.45 15.74
CA ASP A 102 12.89 -3.23 14.40
C ASP A 102 12.26 -1.96 13.81
N PRO A 103 13.05 -0.90 13.57
CA PRO A 103 12.52 0.33 13.02
C PRO A 103 12.26 0.18 11.53
N TRP A 104 11.23 0.86 11.03
CA TRP A 104 11.09 1.06 9.58
C TRP A 104 12.19 1.99 9.07
N LEU A 105 12.65 1.74 7.85
CA LEU A 105 13.65 2.59 7.21
C LEU A 105 12.99 3.56 6.24
N LEU A 106 13.23 4.84 6.46
CA LEU A 106 12.82 5.94 5.59
C LEU A 106 14.06 6.51 4.89
N CYS A 107 13.97 6.67 3.58
CA CYS A 107 14.98 7.31 2.75
C CYS A 107 14.37 8.57 2.13
N ARG A 108 15.00 9.72 2.31
CA ARG A 108 14.51 10.99 1.77
C ARG A 108 15.64 11.72 1.06
N HIS A 109 15.44 12.08 -0.21
CA HIS A 109 16.34 13.00 -0.89
C HIS A 109 16.17 14.42 -0.32
N ILE A 110 17.25 15.16 -0.12
CA ILE A 110 17.21 16.48 0.53
C ILE A 110 16.28 17.48 -0.18
N ASP A 111 16.18 17.37 -1.50
CA ASP A 111 15.35 18.22 -2.36
C ASP A 111 13.89 17.74 -2.46
N SER A 112 13.51 16.62 -1.82
CA SER A 112 12.10 16.22 -1.77
C SER A 112 11.27 17.29 -1.03
N PRO A 113 10.12 17.73 -1.57
CA PRO A 113 9.35 18.82 -0.98
C PRO A 113 8.67 18.46 0.33
N ASP A 114 8.42 17.18 0.62
CA ASP A 114 7.77 16.77 1.85
C ASP A 114 8.73 16.75 3.04
N PRO A 115 8.33 17.35 4.18
CA PRO A 115 9.03 17.16 5.45
C PRO A 115 9.03 15.69 5.89
N LEU A 116 10.13 15.25 6.51
CA LEU A 116 10.25 13.91 7.07
C LEU A 116 9.10 13.60 8.05
N GLU A 117 8.72 14.56 8.87
CA GLU A 117 7.67 14.43 9.88
C GLU A 117 6.31 14.10 9.24
N ASN A 118 6.01 14.65 8.07
CA ASN A 118 4.77 14.34 7.36
C ASN A 118 4.77 12.88 6.88
N MET A 119 5.89 12.41 6.33
CA MET A 119 6.03 11.00 5.92
C MET A 119 5.87 10.06 7.10
N ILE A 120 6.51 10.39 8.23
CA ILE A 120 6.42 9.59 9.47
C ILE A 120 4.98 9.57 9.99
N ASP A 121 4.30 10.72 10.04
CA ASP A 121 2.90 10.81 10.49
C ASP A 121 1.98 9.94 9.62
N LEU A 122 2.01 10.14 8.30
CA LEU A 122 1.10 9.43 7.39
C LEU A 122 1.35 7.93 7.36
N PHE A 123 2.60 7.50 7.27
CA PHE A 123 2.91 6.08 7.32
C PHE A 123 2.56 5.46 8.68
N GLY A 124 2.74 6.21 9.77
CA GLY A 124 2.36 5.78 11.12
C GLY A 124 0.87 5.52 11.27
N ARG A 125 0.02 6.24 10.52
CA ARG A 125 -1.44 6.06 10.52
C ARG A 125 -1.89 4.78 9.83
N VAL A 126 -1.07 4.21 8.95
CA VAL A 126 -1.35 2.89 8.38
C VAL A 126 -1.31 1.86 9.52
N PRO A 127 -2.37 1.06 9.74
CA PRO A 127 -2.42 0.06 10.80
C PRO A 127 -1.19 -0.85 10.82
N VAL A 128 -0.63 -1.07 12.02
CA VAL A 128 0.66 -1.76 12.23
C VAL A 128 0.76 -3.10 11.50
N ARG A 129 -0.32 -3.88 11.47
CA ARG A 129 -0.37 -5.20 10.84
C ARG A 129 -0.45 -5.16 9.31
N ALA A 130 -0.82 -4.02 8.73
CA ALA A 130 -0.68 -3.77 7.30
C ALA A 130 0.73 -3.25 6.98
N ARG A 131 1.20 -2.23 7.71
CA ARG A 131 2.51 -1.61 7.43
C ARG A 131 3.73 -2.52 7.72
N GLN A 132 3.57 -3.63 8.46
CA GLN A 132 4.64 -4.64 8.61
C GLN A 132 5.02 -5.32 7.27
N TRP A 133 4.17 -5.25 6.26
CA TRP A 133 4.46 -5.74 4.92
C TRP A 133 5.22 -4.73 4.06
N VAL A 134 5.40 -3.50 4.56
CA VAL A 134 6.19 -2.45 3.92
C VAL A 134 7.60 -2.48 4.51
N ARG A 135 8.60 -2.61 3.63
CA ARG A 135 10.02 -2.67 3.99
C ARG A 135 10.62 -1.29 4.19
N HIS A 136 10.55 -0.44 3.16
CA HIS A 136 11.13 0.90 3.16
C HIS A 136 10.18 1.91 2.52
N ILE A 137 10.23 3.15 3.00
CA ILE A 137 9.61 4.29 2.33
C ILE A 137 10.72 5.16 1.74
N VAL A 138 10.61 5.51 0.46
CA VAL A 138 11.60 6.29 -0.27
C VAL A 138 10.91 7.52 -0.86
N ASN A 139 11.36 8.72 -0.52
CA ASN A 139 10.82 9.96 -1.07
C ASN A 139 11.89 10.72 -1.85
N LEU A 140 11.59 11.00 -3.11
CA LEU A 140 12.48 11.56 -4.10
C LEU A 140 11.80 12.78 -4.77
N PRO A 141 12.53 13.82 -5.19
CA PRO A 141 11.99 14.81 -6.10
C PRO A 141 11.77 14.20 -7.49
N ASP A 142 10.90 14.83 -8.28
CA ASP A 142 10.74 14.63 -9.72
C ASP A 142 11.00 15.95 -10.45
N PRO A 143 11.95 15.99 -11.39
CA PRO A 143 12.34 17.23 -12.07
C PRO A 143 11.20 17.89 -12.89
N THR A 144 10.11 17.18 -13.15
CA THR A 144 8.92 17.70 -13.83
C THR A 144 7.84 18.22 -12.87
N ASN A 145 8.07 18.14 -11.56
CA ASN A 145 7.09 18.39 -10.50
C ASN A 145 5.84 17.51 -10.60
N PHE A 146 6.00 16.27 -11.09
CA PHE A 146 4.91 15.31 -11.20
C PHE A 146 4.83 14.43 -9.94
N THR A 147 3.73 14.55 -9.20
CA THR A 147 3.46 13.67 -8.06
C THR A 147 3.12 12.26 -8.53
N SER A 148 3.85 11.27 -8.04
CA SER A 148 3.57 9.86 -8.30
C SER A 148 4.09 8.96 -7.19
N ALA A 149 3.62 7.72 -7.15
CA ALA A 149 4.19 6.69 -6.32
C ALA A 149 4.17 5.34 -7.04
N TYR A 150 4.98 4.41 -6.54
CA TYR A 150 4.89 3.00 -6.91
C TYR A 150 5.38 2.11 -5.77
N ASN A 151 4.91 0.87 -5.78
CA ASN A 151 5.45 -0.19 -4.95
C ASN A 151 6.39 -1.10 -5.74
N TRP A 152 7.53 -1.44 -5.15
CA TRP A 152 8.39 -2.49 -5.68
C TRP A 152 9.01 -3.32 -4.58
N ALA A 153 8.65 -4.62 -4.53
CA ALA A 153 9.15 -5.58 -3.55
C ALA A 153 8.96 -5.10 -2.09
N GLY A 154 7.81 -4.48 -1.79
CA GLY A 154 7.47 -3.94 -0.48
C GLY A 154 8.10 -2.60 -0.15
N ASN A 155 8.80 -1.97 -1.11
CA ASN A 155 9.30 -0.62 -0.95
C ASN A 155 8.30 0.34 -1.60
N ILE A 156 7.89 1.37 -0.87
CA ILE A 156 7.03 2.43 -1.39
C ILE A 156 7.94 3.57 -1.81
N ALA A 157 7.99 3.87 -3.11
CA ALA A 157 8.66 5.02 -3.66
C ALA A 157 7.64 6.12 -3.96
N MET A 158 7.91 7.33 -3.49
CA MET A 158 7.10 8.51 -3.69
C MET A 158 7.94 9.59 -4.35
N PHE A 159 7.33 10.30 -5.27
CA PHE A 159 7.93 11.37 -6.05
C PHE A 159 7.17 12.66 -5.84
N GLU A 160 7.91 13.74 -5.60
CA GLU A 160 7.38 15.06 -5.31
C GLU A 160 6.50 15.11 -4.04
N SER A 161 5.69 16.15 -3.91
CA SER A 161 4.81 16.34 -2.77
C SER A 161 3.65 15.36 -2.86
N ILE A 162 3.52 14.50 -1.85
CA ILE A 162 2.34 13.65 -1.65
C ILE A 162 1.19 14.41 -0.98
N ASN A 163 1.31 15.73 -0.73
CA ASN A 163 0.23 16.61 -0.24
C ASN A 163 -0.54 16.08 1.00
N ARG A 164 0.15 15.34 1.87
CA ARG A 164 -0.43 14.63 3.01
C ARG A 164 -1.47 13.55 2.66
N ASP A 165 -1.37 12.93 1.48
CA ASP A 165 -2.29 11.90 1.02
C ASP A 165 -2.05 10.56 1.76
N LEU A 166 -3.01 10.17 2.58
CA LEU A 166 -3.00 8.90 3.32
C LEU A 166 -3.59 7.78 2.45
N THR A 167 -4.49 8.10 1.53
CA THR A 167 -5.02 7.10 0.57
C THR A 167 -3.89 6.52 -0.27
N LEU A 168 -2.92 7.33 -0.68
CA LEU A 168 -1.73 6.87 -1.39
C LEU A 168 -0.88 5.87 -0.58
N PHE A 169 -0.60 6.16 0.71
CA PHE A 169 0.12 5.21 1.56
C PHE A 169 -0.63 3.88 1.72
N ILE A 170 -1.96 3.93 1.84
CA ILE A 170 -2.80 2.74 1.97
C ILE A 170 -2.81 1.95 0.66
N HIS A 171 -2.93 2.63 -0.48
CA HIS A 171 -2.86 2.05 -1.81
C HIS A 171 -1.54 1.29 -2.01
N GLU A 172 -0.41 1.95 -1.77
CA GLU A 172 0.92 1.35 -1.94
C GLU A 172 1.22 0.25 -0.91
N THR A 173 0.58 0.31 0.26
CA THR A 173 0.57 -0.80 1.24
C THR A 173 -0.25 -1.98 0.71
N GLY A 174 -1.35 -1.73 -0.01
CA GLY A 174 -2.15 -2.76 -0.69
C GLY A 174 -1.31 -3.60 -1.66
N HIS A 175 -0.47 -2.95 -2.48
CA HIS A 175 0.50 -3.66 -3.33
C HIS A 175 1.47 -4.51 -2.52
N SER A 176 1.93 -4.03 -1.36
CA SER A 176 2.83 -4.81 -0.49
C SER A 176 2.14 -6.05 0.09
N LEU A 177 0.90 -5.91 0.54
CA LEU A 177 0.08 -7.00 1.07
C LEU A 177 -0.15 -8.08 0.00
N ASP A 178 -0.50 -7.65 -1.21
CA ASP A 178 -0.76 -8.52 -2.34
C ASP A 178 0.49 -9.29 -2.79
N LEU A 179 1.58 -8.58 -3.08
CA LEU A 179 2.75 -9.15 -3.75
C LEU A 179 3.71 -9.90 -2.81
N LEU A 180 3.66 -9.63 -1.50
CA LEU A 180 4.56 -10.25 -0.53
C LEU A 180 3.94 -11.40 0.27
N GLY A 181 2.69 -11.74 -0.01
CA GLY A 181 2.04 -12.91 0.58
C GLY A 181 1.42 -12.70 1.94
N ALA A 182 0.85 -11.52 2.18
CA ALA A 182 -0.02 -11.32 3.32
C ALA A 182 -1.29 -12.17 3.25
N TYR A 183 -1.70 -12.51 2.03
CA TYR A 183 -2.89 -13.29 1.76
C TYR A 183 -2.56 -14.76 1.46
N PRO A 184 -3.44 -15.71 1.85
CA PRO A 184 -3.21 -17.13 1.66
C PRO A 184 -3.10 -17.53 0.17
N ASP A 185 -3.86 -16.85 -0.69
CA ASP A 185 -3.72 -16.93 -2.14
C ASP A 185 -2.77 -15.81 -2.59
N ASN A 186 -1.48 -16.10 -2.76
CA ASN A 186 -0.43 -15.10 -3.00
C ASN A 186 0.10 -15.13 -4.46
N PRO A 187 -0.04 -14.04 -5.26
CA PRO A 187 -0.77 -12.80 -4.98
C PRO A 187 -2.29 -12.95 -5.08
N LEU A 188 -3.03 -12.25 -4.23
CA LEU A 188 -4.50 -12.29 -4.17
C LEU A 188 -5.10 -11.76 -5.47
N SER A 189 -4.54 -10.68 -6.02
CA SER A 189 -4.99 -10.03 -7.27
C SER A 189 -5.05 -10.97 -8.48
N THR A 190 -4.22 -12.03 -8.49
CA THR A 190 -4.17 -13.03 -9.58
C THR A 190 -4.88 -14.32 -9.24
N SER A 191 -5.42 -14.42 -8.02
CA SER A 191 -6.08 -15.63 -7.55
C SER A 191 -7.44 -15.82 -8.21
N ARG A 192 -7.85 -17.08 -8.35
CA ARG A 192 -9.22 -17.40 -8.76
C ARG A 192 -10.26 -16.84 -7.79
N HIS A 193 -9.91 -16.73 -6.51
CA HIS A 193 -10.78 -16.19 -5.49
C HIS A 193 -11.09 -14.71 -5.76
N TRP A 194 -10.07 -13.88 -5.93
CA TRP A 194 -10.23 -12.46 -6.27
C TRP A 194 -11.03 -12.27 -7.57
N HIS A 195 -10.65 -12.97 -8.65
CA HIS A 195 -11.36 -12.86 -9.92
C HIS A 195 -12.83 -13.28 -9.83
N ALA A 196 -13.18 -14.26 -8.99
CA ALA A 196 -14.56 -14.66 -8.76
C ALA A 196 -15.36 -13.60 -8.00
N GLN A 197 -14.74 -12.88 -7.07
CA GLN A 197 -15.39 -11.81 -6.30
C GLN A 197 -15.51 -10.53 -7.11
N TYR A 198 -14.43 -10.18 -7.82
CA TYR A 198 -14.46 -9.19 -8.88
C TYR A 198 -15.66 -9.44 -9.79
N ALA A 199 -15.82 -10.62 -10.39
CA ALA A 199 -16.91 -10.88 -11.34
C ALA A 199 -18.36 -10.67 -10.83
N LYS A 200 -18.59 -10.58 -9.50
CA LYS A 200 -19.92 -10.31 -8.92
C LYS A 200 -20.28 -8.83 -8.91
N ASP A 201 -19.29 -7.96 -8.88
CA ASP A 201 -19.50 -6.51 -8.80
C ASP A 201 -19.70 -5.89 -10.19
N SER A 202 -20.51 -4.84 -10.25
CA SER A 202 -20.85 -4.16 -11.50
C SER A 202 -19.87 -3.04 -11.86
N HIS A 203 -19.09 -2.55 -10.89
CA HIS A 203 -18.18 -1.41 -11.03
C HIS A 203 -16.78 -1.72 -10.49
N VAL A 204 -15.86 -0.78 -10.67
CA VAL A 204 -14.61 -0.64 -9.92
C VAL A 204 -14.62 0.70 -9.15
N PRO A 205 -13.76 0.90 -8.12
CA PRO A 205 -13.81 2.12 -7.31
C PRO A 205 -13.64 3.41 -8.11
N ASP A 206 -12.64 3.47 -8.99
CA ASP A 206 -12.26 4.68 -9.72
C ASP A 206 -11.57 4.37 -11.07
N PRO A 207 -11.22 5.37 -11.91
CA PRO A 207 -10.58 5.11 -13.19
C PRO A 207 -9.19 4.47 -13.07
N TYR A 208 -8.47 4.73 -11.97
CA TYR A 208 -7.14 4.15 -11.77
C TYR A 208 -7.22 2.64 -11.53
N SER A 209 -8.25 2.18 -10.82
CA SER A 209 -8.60 0.76 -10.66
C SER A 209 -8.76 0.04 -12.01
N GLN A 210 -9.19 0.74 -13.06
CA GLN A 210 -9.33 0.13 -14.39
C GLN A 210 -8.00 -0.22 -15.05
N SER A 211 -6.87 0.31 -14.56
CA SER A 211 -5.57 0.17 -15.24
C SER A 211 -5.17 -1.30 -15.39
N ASN A 212 -5.35 -2.09 -14.33
CA ASN A 212 -5.18 -3.54 -14.30
C ASN A 212 -5.68 -4.11 -12.95
N ILE A 213 -5.66 -5.43 -12.80
CA ILE A 213 -6.16 -6.12 -11.60
C ILE A 213 -5.35 -5.84 -10.31
N TYR A 214 -4.08 -5.46 -10.42
CA TYR A 214 -3.26 -5.09 -9.27
C TYR A 214 -3.67 -3.72 -8.72
N GLU A 215 -3.87 -2.74 -9.62
CA GLU A 215 -4.35 -1.42 -9.23
C GLU A 215 -5.78 -1.48 -8.67
N ASP A 216 -6.63 -2.35 -9.25
CA ASP A 216 -7.97 -2.59 -8.72
C ASP A 216 -7.95 -3.12 -7.27
N LEU A 217 -7.08 -4.09 -6.97
CA LEU A 217 -6.91 -4.58 -5.61
C LEU A 217 -6.36 -3.49 -4.68
N ALA A 218 -5.35 -2.74 -5.12
CA ALA A 218 -4.76 -1.66 -4.32
C ALA A 218 -5.76 -0.53 -4.03
N GLN A 219 -6.60 -0.16 -4.99
CA GLN A 219 -7.68 0.82 -4.78
C GLN A 219 -8.78 0.29 -3.86
N ASN A 220 -9.21 -0.96 -4.03
CA ASN A 220 -10.14 -1.59 -3.11
C ASN A 220 -9.56 -1.73 -1.70
N THR A 221 -8.23 -1.77 -1.53
CA THR A 221 -7.58 -1.73 -0.20
C THR A 221 -7.84 -0.41 0.51
N VAL A 222 -7.87 0.72 -0.21
CA VAL A 222 -8.25 2.02 0.36
C VAL A 222 -9.71 2.04 0.79
N VAL A 223 -10.60 1.50 -0.05
CA VAL A 223 -12.03 1.38 0.26
C VAL A 223 -12.25 0.52 1.51
N ALA A 224 -11.63 -0.66 1.56
CA ALA A 224 -11.68 -1.56 2.72
C ALA A 224 -11.12 -0.89 3.98
N ALA A 225 -9.99 -0.19 3.89
CA ALA A 225 -9.43 0.53 5.02
C ALA A 225 -10.40 1.60 5.57
N TYR A 226 -11.13 2.29 4.69
CA TYR A 226 -12.16 3.24 5.09
C TYR A 226 -13.34 2.52 5.78
N ASP A 227 -13.90 1.49 5.14
CA ASP A 227 -15.07 0.79 5.67
C ASP A 227 -14.82 0.19 7.07
N LEU A 228 -13.63 -0.39 7.25
CA LEU A 228 -13.21 -1.00 8.51
C LEU A 228 -13.01 0.00 9.66
N ASN A 229 -12.63 1.24 9.38
CA ASN A 229 -12.12 2.16 10.40
C ASN A 229 -13.00 3.40 10.62
N VAL A 230 -13.82 3.78 9.65
CA VAL A 230 -14.70 4.95 9.76
C VAL A 230 -16.10 4.50 10.21
N PRO A 231 -16.70 5.12 11.26
CA PRO A 231 -18.03 4.76 11.72
C PRO A 231 -19.10 4.84 10.62
N GLY A 232 -19.81 3.74 10.42
CA GLY A 232 -20.81 3.58 9.36
C GLY A 232 -20.25 3.11 8.02
N GLY A 233 -18.92 3.03 7.89
CA GLY A 233 -18.23 2.48 6.73
C GLY A 233 -18.38 3.30 5.45
N ILE A 234 -18.06 2.70 4.31
CA ILE A 234 -18.09 3.38 3.01
C ILE A 234 -19.49 3.86 2.63
N GLY A 235 -20.53 3.17 3.12
CA GLY A 235 -21.93 3.47 2.81
C GLY A 235 -22.44 4.82 3.32
N VAL A 236 -21.70 5.51 4.19
CA VAL A 236 -22.03 6.88 4.62
C VAL A 236 -21.60 7.96 3.63
N VAL A 237 -20.67 7.63 2.72
CA VAL A 237 -20.08 8.59 1.76
C VAL A 237 -20.29 8.21 0.30
N GLU A 238 -20.47 6.92 -0.01
CA GLU A 238 -20.68 6.42 -1.38
C GLU A 238 -22.02 5.67 -1.47
N PRO A 239 -23.10 6.29 -1.99
CA PRO A 239 -24.43 5.67 -2.07
C PRO A 239 -24.49 4.37 -2.90
N LYS A 240 -23.58 4.19 -3.86
CA LYS A 240 -23.49 3.02 -4.74
C LYS A 240 -22.43 2.03 -4.30
N TRP A 241 -21.95 2.08 -3.05
CA TRP A 241 -20.88 1.21 -2.56
C TRP A 241 -21.14 -0.29 -2.79
N ARG A 242 -22.41 -0.70 -2.84
CA ARG A 242 -22.82 -2.09 -3.10
C ARG A 242 -22.40 -2.60 -4.48
N ASP A 243 -22.12 -1.70 -5.42
CA ASP A 243 -21.68 -2.04 -6.78
C ASP A 243 -20.19 -2.48 -6.84
N VAL A 244 -19.43 -2.28 -5.75
CA VAL A 244 -18.03 -2.73 -5.55
C VAL A 244 -17.85 -3.56 -4.27
N LEU A 245 -18.96 -4.00 -3.66
CA LEU A 245 -18.97 -4.63 -2.33
C LEU A 245 -18.10 -5.88 -2.27
N HIS A 246 -18.25 -6.79 -3.23
CA HIS A 246 -17.55 -8.07 -3.16
C HIS A 246 -16.02 -7.90 -3.26
N GLN A 247 -15.54 -6.91 -4.00
CA GLN A 247 -14.12 -6.60 -4.11
C GLN A 247 -13.54 -6.15 -2.76
N PHE A 248 -14.06 -5.08 -2.15
CA PHE A 248 -13.46 -4.58 -0.90
C PHE A 248 -13.73 -5.52 0.30
N ASP A 249 -14.89 -6.18 0.37
CA ASP A 249 -15.20 -7.15 1.43
C ASP A 249 -14.26 -8.36 1.40
N THR A 250 -13.87 -8.80 0.20
CA THR A 250 -12.84 -9.85 0.07
C THR A 250 -11.53 -9.42 0.70
N ILE A 251 -11.11 -8.17 0.51
CA ILE A 251 -9.91 -7.63 1.15
C ILE A 251 -10.10 -7.55 2.66
N GLU A 252 -11.27 -7.12 3.16
CA GLU A 252 -11.55 -7.09 4.59
C GLU A 252 -11.43 -8.48 5.23
N VAL A 253 -12.05 -9.49 4.61
CA VAL A 253 -12.01 -10.87 5.08
C VAL A 253 -10.57 -11.39 5.15
N GLU A 254 -9.80 -11.18 4.08
CA GLU A 254 -8.41 -11.63 4.05
C GLU A 254 -7.51 -10.83 5.01
N GLN A 255 -7.77 -9.54 5.18
CA GLN A 255 -7.07 -8.72 6.17
C GLN A 255 -7.46 -9.07 7.60
N ARG A 256 -8.69 -9.48 7.91
CA ARG A 256 -9.04 -9.99 9.25
C ARG A 256 -8.24 -11.25 9.58
N LYS A 257 -8.02 -12.13 8.61
CA LYS A 257 -7.21 -13.35 8.76
C LYS A 257 -5.71 -13.02 8.92
N ALA A 258 -5.21 -12.09 8.10
CA ALA A 258 -3.82 -11.63 8.15
C ALA A 258 -3.55 -10.61 9.29
N GLY A 259 -4.61 -10.16 9.95
CA GLY A 259 -4.61 -9.09 10.92
C GLY A 259 -4.46 -7.67 10.36
N GLY A 260 -4.43 -7.44 9.04
CA GLY A 260 -4.16 -6.18 8.31
C GLY A 260 -4.79 -4.87 8.83
N PHE A 261 -5.76 -4.29 8.12
CA PHE A 261 -6.37 -3.00 8.50
C PHE A 261 -7.57 -3.14 9.46
N ALA A 262 -8.00 -4.37 9.74
CA ALA A 262 -9.09 -4.63 10.66
C ALA A 262 -8.60 -4.43 12.11
N GLY A 263 -9.14 -3.41 12.78
CA GLY A 263 -9.08 -3.31 14.24
C GLY A 263 -9.93 -4.40 14.92
N GLU A 264 -10.02 -4.40 16.26
CA GLU A 264 -10.86 -5.35 17.03
C GLU A 264 -12.38 -5.28 16.71
N ARG A 265 -12.81 -4.40 15.79
CA ARG A 265 -14.21 -4.25 15.39
C ARG A 265 -14.53 -5.17 14.20
N GLY A 266 -15.55 -6.03 14.39
CA GLY A 266 -16.20 -6.84 13.34
C GLY A 266 -16.67 -5.99 12.15
N SER A 267 -16.94 -6.62 11.00
CA SER A 267 -17.45 -5.88 9.84
C SER A 267 -18.83 -5.34 10.17
N VAL A 268 -19.14 -4.11 9.78
CA VAL A 268 -20.49 -3.57 9.92
C VAL A 268 -21.50 -4.29 9.01
N HIS A 269 -21.02 -5.10 8.05
CA HIS A 269 -21.84 -5.78 7.05
C HIS A 269 -22.02 -7.29 7.28
N GLU A 270 -21.42 -7.88 8.33
CA GLU A 270 -21.60 -9.30 8.73
C GLU A 270 -23.06 -9.67 9.08
N ALA A 271 -23.99 -8.70 9.04
CA ALA A 271 -25.41 -8.88 9.35
C ALA A 271 -26.34 -9.11 8.14
N PHE A 272 -25.84 -9.19 6.90
CA PHE A 272 -26.72 -9.23 5.71
C PHE A 272 -26.70 -10.52 4.86
N GLU A 273 -26.07 -11.59 5.33
CA GLU A 273 -26.29 -12.93 4.74
C GLU A 273 -27.37 -13.69 5.53
N GLN A 274 -28.64 -13.54 5.10
CA GLN A 274 -29.72 -14.52 5.26
C GLN A 274 -30.48 -14.68 3.95
#